data_AF-A0A3M1EPC6-F1
#
_entry.id   AF-A0A3M1EPC6-F1
#
_cell.length_a   1.000
_cell.length_b   1.000
_cell.length_c   1.000
_cell.angle_alpha   90.00
_cell.angle_beta   90.00
_cell.angle_gamma   90.00
#
_symmetry.space_group_name_H-M   'P 1'
#
loop_
_entity.id
_entity.type
_entity.pdbx_description
1 polymer ?
#
loop_
_entity_poly.entity_id
_entity_poly.type
_entity_poly.pdbx_seq_one_letter_code
_entity_poly.pdbx_strand_id
1 'polypeptide(L)'
;FEVEHVQGWNAPPIAPWLEAAIDRASRDHFGKEALYMGEGGSIPFMGMLGERFPEAQFMITGVLGPGSNAHGPNEFLDIPTAKRLTACVAQVIAEHHQRTK
;
A
#
# COMPACT_ATOMS: atom_id res chain seq x y z
N PHE A 1 -18.77 -7.30 -28.19
CA PHE A 1 -17.62 -7.02 -27.31
C PHE A 1 -18.16 -7.04 -25.89
N GLU A 2 -17.77 -8.02 -25.09
CA GLU A 2 -18.11 -8.03 -23.67
C GLU A 2 -17.14 -7.05 -22.99
N VAL A 3 -17.68 -6.00 -22.39
CA VAL A 3 -16.87 -5.07 -21.61
C VAL A 3 -16.58 -5.77 -20.29
N GLU A 4 -15.32 -6.13 -20.09
CA GLU A 4 -14.86 -6.67 -18.81
C GLU A 4 -15.00 -5.56 -17.75
N HIS A 5 -16.03 -5.67 -16.91
CA HIS A 5 -16.26 -4.72 -15.83
C HIS A 5 -15.31 -5.04 -14.68
N VAL A 6 -14.27 -4.23 -14.52
CA VAL A 6 -13.43 -4.29 -13.32
C VAL A 6 -14.17 -3.58 -12.19
N GLN A 7 -14.50 -4.31 -11.13
CA GLN A 7 -15.06 -3.72 -9.91
C GLN A 7 -13.96 -3.01 -9.10
N GLY A 8 -14.33 -1.94 -8.41
CA GLY A 8 -13.47 -1.33 -7.41
C GLY A 8 -13.21 -2.27 -6.24
N TRP A 9 -12.25 -1.93 -5.40
CA TRP A 9 -11.92 -2.71 -4.21
C TRP A 9 -11.88 -1.80 -2.98
N ASN A 10 -12.42 -2.27 -1.86
CA ASN A 10 -12.35 -1.59 -0.58
C ASN A 10 -11.56 -2.47 0.41
N ALA A 11 -10.68 -1.85 1.18
CA ALA A 11 -9.89 -2.57 2.16
C ALA A 11 -10.80 -3.17 3.26
N PRO A 12 -10.50 -4.39 3.75
CA PRO A 12 -11.16 -4.91 4.94
C PRO A 12 -10.76 -4.05 6.17
N PRO A 13 -11.48 -4.17 7.29
CA PRO A 13 -11.04 -3.57 8.55
C PRO A 13 -9.59 -3.98 8.87
N ILE A 14 -8.76 -2.98 9.15
CA ILE A 14 -7.34 -3.19 9.44
C ILE A 14 -7.17 -3.87 10.80
N ALA A 15 -6.31 -4.89 10.84
CA ALA A 15 -5.95 -5.53 12.08
C ALA A 15 -5.09 -4.59 12.94
N PRO A 16 -5.31 -4.50 14.27
CA PRO A 16 -4.57 -3.56 15.13
C PRO A 16 -3.04 -3.68 15.05
N TRP A 17 -2.53 -4.91 14.84
CA TRP A 17 -1.09 -5.12 14.70
C TRP A 17 -0.52 -4.48 13.42
N LEU A 18 -1.27 -4.51 12.32
CA LEU A 18 -0.83 -3.97 11.03
C LEU A 18 -0.89 -2.44 11.06
N GLU A 19 -1.97 -1.89 11.61
CA GLU A 19 -2.10 -0.43 11.83
C GLU A 19 -0.92 0.11 12.64
N ALA A 20 -0.60 -0.54 13.76
CA ALA A 20 0.51 -0.14 14.61
C ALA A 20 1.88 -0.31 13.92
N ALA A 21 2.06 -1.36 13.11
CA ALA A 21 3.29 -1.58 12.35
C ALA A 21 3.50 -0.53 11.26
N ILE A 22 2.43 -0.18 10.52
CA ILE A 22 2.47 0.85 9.48
C ILE A 22 2.76 2.22 10.10
N ASP A 23 2.11 2.58 11.21
CA ASP A 23 2.34 3.86 11.87
C ASP A 23 3.78 3.99 12.41
N ARG A 24 4.30 2.94 13.08
CA ARG A 24 5.70 2.90 13.52
C ARG A 24 6.66 3.06 12.34
N ALA A 25 6.47 2.27 11.29
CA ALA A 25 7.30 2.34 10.09
C ALA A 25 7.29 3.73 9.44
N SER A 26 6.14 4.41 9.41
CA SER A 26 6.04 5.79 8.91
C SER A 26 6.81 6.77 9.82
N ARG A 27 6.66 6.65 11.14
CA ARG A 27 7.38 7.51 12.10
C ARG A 27 8.89 7.30 12.01
N ASP A 28 9.35 6.06 11.91
CA ASP A 28 10.78 5.73 11.90
C ASP A 28 11.48 6.19 10.61
N HIS A 29 10.80 6.11 9.46
CA HIS A 29 11.42 6.41 8.16
C HIS A 29 11.03 7.76 7.57
N PHE A 30 9.86 8.31 7.90
CA PHE A 30 9.37 9.61 7.44
C PHE A 30 9.24 10.66 8.56
N GLY A 31 9.35 10.28 9.83
CA GLY A 31 9.19 11.21 10.96
C GLY A 31 7.75 11.68 11.17
N LYS A 32 6.76 11.02 10.56
CA LYS A 32 5.34 11.39 10.58
C LYS A 32 4.45 10.17 10.69
N GLU A 33 3.23 10.38 11.14
CA GLU A 33 2.17 9.34 11.18
C GLU A 33 1.86 8.81 9.78
N ALA A 34 1.32 7.60 9.71
CA ALA A 34 0.81 7.06 8.46
C ALA A 34 -0.49 7.76 8.02
N LEU A 35 -0.68 7.92 6.72
CA LEU A 35 -1.92 8.45 6.13
C LEU A 35 -2.65 7.34 5.36
N TYR A 36 -3.96 7.30 5.51
CA TYR A 36 -4.84 6.39 4.79
C TYR A 36 -5.65 7.17 3.76
N MET A 37 -5.63 6.73 2.51
CA MET A 37 -6.30 7.39 1.40
C MET A 37 -6.86 6.35 0.42
N GLY A 38 -7.90 6.76 -0.32
CA GLY A 38 -8.33 6.03 -1.51
C GLY A 38 -7.40 6.32 -2.69
N GLU A 39 -7.40 5.41 -3.66
CA GLU A 39 -6.70 5.56 -4.94
C GLU A 39 -7.74 5.68 -6.06
N GLY A 40 -7.54 6.63 -6.98
CA GLY A 40 -8.47 6.87 -8.09
C GLY A 40 -8.26 5.91 -9.27
N GLY A 41 -7.06 5.32 -9.39
CA GLY A 41 -6.75 4.28 -10.36
C GLY A 41 -7.38 2.93 -10.01
N SER A 42 -7.34 2.00 -10.99
CA SER A 42 -7.80 0.61 -10.79
C SER A 42 -6.63 -0.35 -10.75
N ILE A 43 -6.63 -1.24 -9.75
CA ILE A 43 -5.72 -2.39 -9.67
C ILE A 43 -6.61 -3.66 -9.65
N PRO A 44 -6.98 -4.21 -10.82
CA PRO A 44 -7.97 -5.29 -10.93
C PRO A 44 -7.68 -6.50 -10.03
N PHE A 45 -6.39 -6.80 -9.85
CA PHE A 45 -5.94 -7.94 -9.04
C PHE A 45 -6.36 -7.83 -7.57
N MET A 46 -6.66 -6.62 -7.06
CA MET A 46 -7.08 -6.47 -5.68
C MET A 46 -8.48 -7.03 -5.41
N GLY A 47 -9.41 -6.88 -6.36
CA GLY A 47 -10.73 -7.52 -6.28
C GLY A 47 -10.58 -9.04 -6.18
N MET A 48 -9.77 -9.62 -7.06
CA MET A 48 -9.50 -11.06 -7.08
C MET A 48 -8.86 -11.57 -5.79
N LEU A 49 -7.89 -10.82 -5.22
CA LEU A 49 -7.25 -11.17 -3.95
C LEU A 49 -8.24 -11.09 -2.78
N GLY A 50 -9.08 -10.06 -2.74
CA GLY A 50 -10.10 -9.90 -1.71
C GLY A 50 -11.13 -11.03 -1.72
N GLU A 51 -11.58 -11.46 -2.90
CA GLU A 51 -12.49 -12.60 -3.05
C GLU A 51 -11.82 -13.93 -2.68
N ARG A 52 -10.58 -14.14 -3.12
CA ARG A 52 -9.87 -15.42 -2.93
C ARG A 52 -9.37 -15.63 -1.50
N PHE A 53 -8.99 -14.54 -0.83
CA PHE A 53 -8.38 -14.52 0.50
C PHE A 53 -9.06 -13.48 1.41
N PRO A 54 -10.32 -13.73 1.85
CA PRO A 54 -11.11 -12.74 2.58
C PRO A 54 -10.54 -12.35 3.94
N GLU A 55 -9.69 -13.18 4.53
CA GLU A 55 -9.00 -12.92 5.81
C GLU A 55 -7.65 -12.21 5.63
N ALA A 56 -7.19 -12.01 4.39
CA ALA A 56 -5.92 -11.35 4.13
C ALA A 56 -5.97 -9.89 4.60
N GLN A 57 -4.83 -9.43 5.11
CA GLN A 57 -4.60 -8.03 5.44
C GLN A 57 -3.74 -7.40 4.34
N PHE A 58 -3.94 -6.11 4.08
CA PHE A 58 -3.36 -5.44 2.92
C PHE A 58 -2.63 -4.17 3.32
N MET A 59 -1.41 -4.02 2.81
CA MET A 59 -0.67 -2.76 2.78
C MET A 59 -0.48 -2.40 1.31
N ILE A 60 -1.46 -1.72 0.73
CA ILE A 60 -1.34 -1.17 -0.62
C ILE A 60 -0.72 0.21 -0.50
N THR A 61 0.42 0.41 -1.15
CA THR A 61 1.19 1.65 -1.05
C THR A 61 2.00 1.88 -2.32
N GLY A 62 2.60 3.06 -2.46
CA GLY A 62 3.35 3.42 -3.66
C GLY A 62 4.03 4.77 -3.58
N VAL A 63 4.61 5.18 -4.70
CA VAL A 63 5.49 6.36 -4.84
C VAL A 63 4.96 7.36 -5.88
N LEU A 64 3.71 7.20 -6.31
CA LEU A 64 3.08 8.04 -7.34
C LEU A 64 2.59 9.38 -6.75
N GLY A 65 3.51 10.12 -6.14
CA GLY A 65 3.25 11.42 -5.54
C GLY A 65 3.11 12.55 -6.57
N PRO A 66 2.92 13.81 -6.12
CA PRO A 66 2.78 14.96 -6.99
C PRO A 66 3.91 15.08 -8.01
N GLY A 67 3.55 15.21 -9.29
CA GLY A 67 4.50 15.35 -10.40
C GLY A 67 5.15 14.06 -10.88
N SER A 68 4.96 12.91 -10.21
CA SER A 68 5.51 11.62 -10.64
C SER A 68 5.04 11.19 -12.03
N ASN A 69 3.87 11.68 -12.47
CA ASN A 69 3.34 11.57 -13.83
C ASN A 69 3.27 10.15 -14.40
N ALA A 70 2.86 9.15 -13.59
CA ALA A 70 2.60 7.81 -14.11
C ALA A 70 1.69 7.88 -15.36
N HIS A 71 2.10 7.21 -16.43
CA HIS A 71 1.43 7.21 -17.74
C HIS A 71 1.44 8.56 -18.49
N GLY A 72 2.25 9.52 -18.06
CA GLY A 72 2.41 10.83 -18.68
C GLY A 72 3.86 11.14 -19.07
N PRO A 73 4.12 12.26 -19.78
CA PRO A 73 5.48 12.71 -20.04
C PRO A 73 6.16 13.14 -18.74
N ASN A 74 7.50 13.01 -18.73
CA ASN A 74 8.34 13.31 -17.57
C ASN A 74 8.00 12.43 -16.33
N GLU A 75 7.55 11.20 -16.56
CA GLU A 75 7.40 10.20 -15.51
C GLU A 75 8.73 9.99 -14.76
N PHE A 76 8.70 10.00 -13.43
CA PHE A 76 9.91 9.80 -12.62
C PHE A 76 9.63 9.12 -11.28
N LEU A 77 10.72 8.63 -10.67
CA LEU A 77 10.74 8.05 -9.33
C LEU A 77 11.52 8.95 -8.37
N ASP A 78 10.87 9.43 -7.30
CA ASP A 78 11.59 10.11 -6.21
C ASP A 78 12.41 9.10 -5.39
N ILE A 79 13.72 9.05 -5.61
CA ILE A 79 14.62 8.07 -4.99
C ILE A 79 14.61 8.14 -3.45
N PRO A 80 14.67 9.32 -2.81
CA PRO A 80 14.57 9.39 -1.35
C PRO A 80 13.28 8.77 -0.79
N THR A 81 12.13 9.04 -1.42
CA THR A 81 10.84 8.47 -1.00
C THR A 81 10.78 6.97 -1.27
N ALA A 82 11.28 6.50 -2.41
CA ALA A 82 11.35 5.08 -2.71
C ALA A 82 12.17 4.30 -1.68
N LYS A 83 13.33 4.84 -1.25
CA LYS A 83 14.16 4.23 -0.21
C LYS A 83 13.44 4.15 1.14
N ARG A 84 12.82 5.25 1.58
CA ARG A 84 12.05 5.29 2.84
C ARG A 84 10.87 4.33 2.80
N LEU A 85 10.10 4.31 1.71
CA LEU A 85 8.96 3.41 1.57
C LEU A 85 9.39 1.94 1.56
N THR A 86 10.50 1.63 0.88
CA THR A 86 11.08 0.27 0.89
C THR A 86 11.45 -0.15 2.31
N ALA A 87 12.04 0.76 3.09
CA ALA A 87 12.36 0.49 4.49
C ALA A 87 11.09 0.27 5.34
N CYS A 88 10.03 1.05 5.13
CA CYS A 88 8.75 0.82 5.79
C CYS A 88 8.19 -0.58 5.50
N VAL A 89 8.20 -1.01 4.23
CA VAL A 89 7.73 -2.35 3.84
C VAL A 89 8.57 -3.43 4.52
N ALA A 90 9.90 -3.28 4.54
CA ALA A 90 10.79 -4.23 5.21
C ALA A 90 10.51 -4.33 6.72
N GLN A 91 10.27 -3.19 7.39
CA GLN A 91 9.91 -3.15 8.80
C GLN A 91 8.56 -3.82 9.06
N VAL A 92 7.53 -3.54 8.27
CA VAL A 92 6.21 -4.17 8.41
C VAL A 92 6.29 -5.69 8.21
N ILE A 93 7.11 -6.18 7.27
CA ILE A 93 7.37 -7.62 7.09
C ILE A 93 8.07 -8.22 8.32
N ALA A 94 9.07 -7.52 8.88
CA ALA A 94 9.77 -7.97 10.07
C ALA A 94 8.83 -8.05 11.29
N GLU A 95 7.98 -7.03 11.49
CA GLU A 95 6.97 -7.02 12.55
C GLU A 95 5.89 -8.09 12.33
N HIS A 96 5.47 -8.31 11.08
CA HIS A 96 4.57 -9.41 10.73
C HIS A 96 5.16 -10.78 11.13
N HIS A 97 6.47 -10.99 10.98
CA HIS A 97 7.11 -12.21 11.47
C HIS A 97 7.09 -12.30 13.00
N GLN A 98 7.37 -11.19 13.69
CA GLN A 98 7.41 -11.15 15.15
C GLN A 98 6.04 -11.38 15.79
N ARG A 99 4.93 -10.98 15.14
CA ARG A 99 3.56 -11.19 15.66
C ARG A 99 3.16 -12.66 15.83
N THR A 100 3.85 -13.56 15.11
CA THR A 100 3.55 -15.00 15.09
C THR A 100 4.30 -15.78 16.16
N LYS A 101 5.21 -15.13 16.90
CA LYS A 101 5.89 -15.67 18.08
C LYS A 101 5.12 -15.27 19.34
#